data_AF-A0A6J4X8I8-F1
#
_entry.id   AF-A0A6J4X8I8-F1
#
_cell.length_a   1.000
_cell.length_b   1.000
_cell.length_c   1.000
_cell.angle_alpha   90.00
_cell.angle_beta   90.00
_cell.angle_gamma   90.00
#
_symmetry.space_group_name_H-M   'P 1'
#
loop_
_entity.id
_entity.type
_entity.pdbx_description
1 polymer ?
#
loop_
_entity_poly.entity_id
_entity_poly.type
_entity_poly.pdbx_seq_one_letter_code
_entity_poly.pdbx_strand_id
1 'polypeptide(L)' 'MQAWQYLIGKAANRQIVKYDELRELMRYPTINPLASILGCIMYFCEQNGLPPLTTIVVNRYEVSGDKNH' A
#
# COMPACT_ATOMS: atom_id res chain seq x y z
N MET A 1 8.09 2.06 10.55
CA MET A 1 7.03 2.57 11.44
C MET A 1 6.04 3.50 10.72
N GLN A 2 6.47 4.53 9.97
CA GLN A 2 5.53 5.47 9.32
C GLN A 2 4.52 4.79 8.37
N ALA A 3 4.97 3.88 7.48
CA ALA A 3 4.07 3.16 6.57
C ALA A 3 3.00 2.34 7.30
N TRP A 4 3.38 1.70 8.41
CA TRP A 4 2.46 0.91 9.23
C TRP A 4 1.34 1.77 9.82
N GLN A 5 1.68 2.88 10.48
CA GLN A 5 0.70 3.78 11.10
C GLN A 5 -0.25 4.37 10.06
N TYR A 6 0.28 4.75 8.90
CA TYR A 6 -0.50 5.28 7.81
C TYR A 6 -1.46 4.25 7.21
N LEU A 7 -1.00 3.02 6.95
CA LEU A 7 -1.86 1.95 6.44
C LEU A 7 -2.96 1.55 7.43
N ILE A 8 -2.67 1.56 8.74
CA ILE A 8 -3.71 1.39 9.77
C ILE A 8 -4.76 2.49 9.68
N GLY A 9 -4.33 3.76 9.57
CA GLY A 9 -5.25 4.89 9.44
C GLY A 9 -6.14 4.76 8.20
N LYS A 10 -5.58 4.34 7.07
CA LYS A 10 -6.34 4.13 5.83
C LYS A 10 -7.29 2.94 5.93
N ALA A 11 -6.84 1.82 6.51
CA ALA A 11 -7.67 0.64 6.76
C ALA A 11 -8.86 0.97 7.70
N ALA A 12 -8.61 1.72 8.79
CA ALA A 12 -9.66 2.15 9.71
C ALA A 12 -10.73 3.02 9.04
N ASN A 13 -10.33 3.79 8.02
CA ASN A 13 -11.24 4.62 7.21
C ASN A 13 -11.79 3.89 5.97
N ARG A 14 -11.52 2.58 5.80
CA ARG A 14 -11.90 1.77 4.62
C ARG A 14 -11.42 2.37 3.29
N GLN A 15 -10.24 3.01 3.31
CA GLN A 15 -9.62 3.62 2.14
C GLN A 15 -8.50 2.73 1.60
N ILE A 16 -8.37 2.72 0.28
CA ILE A 16 -7.21 2.13 -0.39
C ILE A 16 -6.14 3.20 -0.64
N VAL A 17 -4.90 2.75 -0.85
CA VAL A 17 -3.70 3.57 -0.99
C VAL A 17 -3.02 3.22 -2.29
N LYS A 18 -2.57 4.22 -3.05
CA LYS A 18 -1.74 3.96 -4.23
C LYS A 18 -0.29 3.73 -3.84
N TYR A 19 0.44 2.89 -4.58
CA TYR A 19 1.90 2.78 -4.43
C TYR A 19 2.59 4.15 -4.54
N ASP A 20 2.12 5.02 -5.44
CA ASP A 20 2.66 6.38 -5.60
C ASP A 20 2.38 7.28 -4.38
N GLU A 21 1.16 7.21 -3.81
CA GLU A 21 0.81 7.98 -2.59
C GLU A 21 1.68 7.55 -1.41
N LEU A 22 1.88 6.23 -1.25
CA LEU A 22 2.73 5.69 -0.21
C LEU A 22 4.20 6.07 -0.43
N ARG A 23 4.67 6.07 -1.68
CA ARG A 23 6.04 6.48 -2.05
C ARG A 23 6.27 7.95 -1.69
N GLU A 24 5.34 8.82 -2.06
CA GLU A 24 5.41 10.26 -1.80
C GLU A 24 5.40 10.55 -0.30
N LEU A 25 4.52 9.88 0.46
CA LEU A 25 4.48 9.98 1.92
C LEU A 25 5.83 9.61 2.55
N MET A 26 6.44 8.52 2.08
CA MET A 26 7.76 8.06 2.56
C MET A 26 8.94 8.86 1.97
N ARG A 27 8.67 9.83 1.08
CA ARG A 27 9.67 10.63 0.36
C ARG A 27 10.70 9.78 -0.41
N TYR A 28 10.27 8.65 -0.96
CA TYR A 28 11.13 7.83 -1.81
C TYR A 28 11.13 8.32 -3.27
N PRO A 29 12.30 8.33 -3.94
CA PRO A 29 12.38 8.73 -5.34
C PRO A 29 11.73 7.70 -6.28
N THR A 30 11.65 6.43 -5.88
CA THR A 30 11.07 5.33 -6.65
C THR A 30 10.23 4.42 -5.75
N ILE A 31 9.40 3.55 -6.35
CA ILE A 31 8.56 2.59 -5.61
C ILE A 31 9.35 1.38 -5.07
N ASN A 32 10.55 1.12 -5.57
CA ASN A 32 11.33 -0.09 -5.25
C ASN A 32 11.56 -0.31 -3.74
N PRO A 33 11.86 0.73 -2.92
CA PRO A 33 12.02 0.56 -1.48
C PRO A 33 10.75 0.11 -0.76
N LEU A 34 9.57 0.37 -1.35
CA LEU A 34 8.29 -0.01 -0.74
C LEU A 34 8.10 -1.52 -0.73
N ALA A 35 8.62 -2.26 -1.70
CA ALA A 35 8.46 -3.71 -1.76
C ALA A 35 9.01 -4.39 -0.49
N SER A 36 10.21 -4.01 -0.05
CA SER A 36 10.81 -4.54 1.18
C SER A 36 10.02 -4.13 2.42
N ILE A 37 9.55 -2.88 2.48
CA ILE A 37 8.76 -2.37 3.62
C ILE A 37 7.44 -3.10 3.73
N LEU A 38 6.72 -3.26 2.61
CA LEU A 38 5.46 -3.98 2.56
C LEU A 38 5.65 -5.47 2.85
N GLY A 39 6.76 -6.07 2.41
CA GLY A 39 7.14 -7.43 2.79
C GLY A 39 7.30 -7.61 4.30
N CYS A 40 8.01 -6.69 4.96
CA CYS A 40 8.15 -6.71 6.42
C CYS A 40 6.79 -6.57 7.15
N ILE A 41 5.91 -5.69 6.65
CA ILE A 41 4.57 -5.48 7.20
C ILE A 41 3.71 -6.74 7.02
N MET A 42 3.74 -7.35 5.84
CA MET A 42 3.00 -8.57 5.54
C MET A 42 3.45 -9.72 6.44
N TYR A 43 4.76 -9.93 6.57
CA TYR A 43 5.31 -10.96 7.43
C TYR A 43 4.88 -10.76 8.89
N PHE A 44 4.92 -9.52 9.39
CA PHE A 44 4.44 -9.21 10.73
C PHE A 44 2.94 -9.52 10.89
N CYS A 45 2.10 -9.15 9.92
CA CYS A 45 0.66 -9.47 9.96
C CYS A 45 0.43 -10.99 10.03
N GLU A 46 1.12 -11.76 9.19
CA GLU A 46 1.01 -13.22 9.12
C GLU A 46 1.38 -13.89 10.46
N GLN A 47 2.51 -13.49 11.06
CA GLN A 47 2.97 -14.03 12.34
C GLN A 47 2.01 -13.74 13.51
N ASN A 48 1.19 -12.70 13.40
CA ASN A 48 0.26 -12.28 14.45
C ASN A 48 -1.22 -12.61 14.12
N GLY A 49 -1.50 -13.33 13.03
CA GLY A 49 -2.88 -13.65 12.62
C GLY A 49 -3.70 -12.41 12.25
N LEU A 50 -3.05 -11.33 11.83
CA LEU A 50 -3.71 -10.08 11.43
C LEU A 50 -4.00 -10.08 9.92
N PRO A 51 -5.08 -9.44 9.48
CA PRO A 51 -5.31 -9.18 8.07
C PRO A 51 -4.13 -8.42 7.46
N PRO A 52 -3.68 -8.78 6.24
CA PRO A 52 -2.54 -8.12 5.62
C PRO A 52 -2.91 -6.70 5.22
N LEU A 53 -2.28 -5.70 5.85
CA LEU A 53 -2.43 -4.28 5.51
C LEU A 53 -1.95 -3.96 4.09
N THR A 54 -1.17 -4.83 3.47
CA THR A 54 -0.71 -4.69 2.08
C THR A 54 -1.85 -4.86 1.06
N THR A 55 -2.97 -5.48 1.45
CA THR A 55 -4.14 -5.70 0.56
C THR A 55 -4.83 -4.40 0.13
N ILE A 56 -4.67 -3.33 0.89
CA ILE A 56 -5.23 -2.01 0.56
C ILE A 56 -4.28 -1.17 -0.30
N VAL A 57 -3.10 -1.68 -0.67
CA VAL A 57 -2.12 -0.97 -1.51
C VAL A 57 -2.25 -1.40 -2.96
N VAL A 58 -2.62 -0.48 -3.85
CA VAL A 58 -2.91 -0.75 -5.28
C VAL A 58 -1.99 0.03 -6.22
N ASN A 59 -1.66 -0.54 -7.38
CA ASN A 59 -0.73 0.08 -8.35
C ASN A 59 -1.36 1.32 -9.01
N ARG A 60 -2.55 1.16 -9.59
CA ARG A 60 -3.41 2.25 -10.10
C ARG A 60 -4.87 1.81 -10.02
N TYR A 61 -5.79 2.77 -9.95
CA TYR A 61 -7.15 2.52 -10.40
C TYR A 61 -7.04 2.38 -11.92
N GLU A 62 -7.07 1.15 -12.44
CA GLU A 62 -7.47 0.99 -13.84
C GLU A 62 -8.94 1.43 -13.89
N VAL A 63 -9.18 2.65 -14.35
CA VAL A 63 -10.47 2.94 -14.98
C VAL A 63 -10.41 2.13 -16.27
N SER A 64 -11.08 0.99 -16.29
CA SER A 64 -11.40 0.32 -17.54
C SER A 64 -12.38 1.23 -18.29
N GLY A 65 -11.84 2.25 -18.95
CA GLY A 65 -12.51 3.11 -19.90
C GLY A 65 -11.98 2.75 -21.28
N ASP A 66 -12.92 2.33 -22.14
CA ASP A 66 -12.78 1.94 -23.55
C ASP A 66 -11.40 2.12 -24.20
N LYS A 67 -10.83 0.99 -24.65
CA LYS A 67 -9.85 1.00 -25.73
C LYS A 67 -10.59 1.34 -27.02
N ASN A 68 -10.49 2.59 -27.46
CA ASN A 68 -10.84 2.97 -28.83
C ASN A 68 -9.82 4.00 -29.35
N HIS A 69 -8.71 3.49 -29.91
CA HIS A 69 -8.02 4.07 -31.06
C HIS A 69 -7.08 3.03 -31.67
#